data_AF-A0A1N7EL78-F1
#
_entry.id   AF-A0A1N7EL78-F1
#
_cell.length_a   1.000
_cell.length_b   1.000
_cell.length_c   1.000
_cell.angle_alpha   90.00
_cell.angle_beta   90.00
_cell.angle_gamma   90.00
#
_symmetry.space_group_name_H-M   'P 1'
#
loop_
_entity.id
_entity.type
_entity.pdbx_description
1 polymer ?
#
loop_
_entity_poly.entity_id
_entity_poly.type
_entity_poly.pdbx_seq_one_letter_code
_entity_poly.pdbx_strand_id
1 'polypeptide(L)'
;MTARADVSLLALPPSALINRPVETLADVDATLEPDAVWVLGPDREPQAFARARRVFDAPTFHPPLETGDGPLSRQQFGSDDFEIAVSHGRRALQAEPSAVSSALTESTDVVALVCDDVATSVRPTTLETSLEGAATLAAALPTGRVTTLLTGSEPAGYDELWHLEADTGVVRAVDHEPEVACSPAGDDCVSVRVRGGGPVEGYGSDRSIAKLALSADGIEGVETYSVTDFGLEAVSGIGPKTATRLAERGVTTRDELLELPLETLAELPGVGRDRARTIHQHATVLETGEPRRRTDEPLPGERWSTPPLCLDIETDGLSPTIIWQIGVYDPVTDTYRAFVERDEPSNPGPVLEAFCDWLLGIHPDRALLTWNG
;
A
#
# COMPACT_ATOMS: atom_id res chain seq x y z
N MET A 1 -11.25 -1.67 21.45
CA MET A 1 -11.87 -2.47 20.37
C MET A 1 -12.83 -1.57 19.61
N THR A 2 -12.27 -0.71 18.78
CA THR A 2 -12.98 -0.09 17.66
C THR A 2 -13.26 -1.19 16.63
N ALA A 3 -14.47 -1.20 16.06
CA ALA A 3 -14.81 -2.14 14.99
C ALA A 3 -13.85 -1.91 13.81
N ARG A 4 -13.26 -3.00 13.30
CA ARG A 4 -12.48 -3.00 12.06
C ARG A 4 -13.48 -2.69 10.95
N ALA A 5 -13.45 -1.49 10.38
CA ALA A 5 -14.46 -1.05 9.43
C ALA A 5 -14.15 -1.50 7.99
N ASP A 6 -12.90 -1.81 7.67
CA ASP A 6 -12.48 -1.96 6.27
C ASP A 6 -11.82 -3.32 6.05
N VAL A 7 -12.34 -4.06 5.06
CA VAL A 7 -11.74 -5.32 4.58
C VAL A 7 -10.46 -5.00 3.84
N SER A 8 -9.41 -5.79 4.06
CA SER A 8 -8.08 -5.52 3.51
C SER A 8 -7.51 -6.67 2.71
N LEU A 9 -7.00 -6.35 1.52
CA LEU A 9 -6.33 -7.28 0.61
C LEU A 9 -4.83 -6.97 0.56
N LEU A 10 -4.00 -7.96 0.90
CA LEU A 10 -2.55 -7.86 0.80
C LEU A 10 -2.06 -8.42 -0.54
N ALA A 11 -1.54 -7.55 -1.40
CA ALA A 11 -0.93 -7.89 -2.67
C ALA A 11 0.58 -8.15 -2.50
N LEU A 12 1.01 -9.37 -2.84
CA LEU A 12 2.39 -9.84 -2.66
C LEU A 12 3.00 -10.30 -3.99
N PRO A 13 4.10 -9.69 -4.47
CA PRO A 13 4.84 -10.24 -5.59
C PRO A 13 5.49 -11.58 -5.19
N PRO A 14 5.62 -12.53 -6.13
CA PRO A 14 6.28 -13.82 -5.89
C PRO A 14 7.70 -13.67 -5.30
N SER A 15 8.43 -12.63 -5.68
CA SER A 15 9.76 -12.31 -5.14
C SER A 15 9.74 -12.00 -3.65
N ALA A 16 8.73 -11.28 -3.14
CA ALA A 16 8.56 -10.98 -1.73
C ALA A 16 8.32 -12.25 -0.91
N LEU A 17 7.63 -13.23 -1.49
CA LEU A 17 7.35 -14.51 -0.85
C LEU A 17 8.56 -15.44 -0.86
N ILE A 18 9.24 -15.61 -1.99
CA ILE A 18 10.33 -16.59 -2.12
C ILE A 18 11.63 -16.11 -1.46
N ASN A 19 11.95 -14.82 -1.54
CA ASN A 19 13.27 -14.33 -1.14
C ASN A 19 13.35 -13.89 0.32
N ARG A 20 12.28 -14.05 1.11
CA ARG A 20 12.23 -13.62 2.51
C ARG A 20 12.22 -14.78 3.49
N PRO A 21 12.71 -14.60 4.74
CA PRO A 21 12.52 -15.56 5.82
C PRO A 21 11.04 -15.81 6.12
N VAL A 22 10.70 -16.97 6.66
CA VAL A 22 9.30 -17.27 7.05
C VAL A 22 8.86 -16.37 8.19
N GLU A 23 9.78 -16.05 9.09
CA GLU A 23 9.57 -15.22 10.28
C GLU A 23 9.28 -13.77 9.88
N THR A 24 9.92 -13.26 8.82
CA THR A 24 9.57 -11.95 8.25
C THR A 24 8.15 -11.94 7.69
N LEU A 25 7.75 -12.99 6.97
CA LEU A 25 6.40 -13.10 6.42
C LEU A 25 5.34 -13.27 7.50
N ALA A 26 5.65 -13.99 8.59
CA ALA A 26 4.79 -14.10 9.76
C ALA A 26 4.64 -12.74 10.47
N ASP A 27 5.71 -11.93 10.52
CA ASP A 27 5.64 -10.56 11.06
C ASP A 27 4.78 -9.64 10.17
N VAL A 28 4.82 -9.83 8.85
CA VAL A 28 3.91 -9.14 7.91
C VAL A 28 2.45 -9.52 8.22
N ASP A 29 2.15 -10.80 8.38
CA ASP A 29 0.80 -11.28 8.70
C ASP A 29 0.30 -10.73 10.04
N ALA A 30 1.13 -10.78 11.08
CA ALA A 30 0.78 -10.29 12.41
C ALA A 30 0.67 -8.76 12.50
N THR A 31 1.43 -8.03 11.69
CA THR A 31 1.42 -6.55 11.71
C THR A 31 0.32 -5.98 10.84
N LEU A 32 0.16 -6.51 9.62
CA LEU A 32 -0.82 -6.00 8.66
C LEU A 32 -2.19 -6.63 8.82
N GLU A 33 -2.25 -7.85 9.39
CA GLU A 33 -3.46 -8.63 9.66
C GLU A 33 -4.46 -8.55 8.48
N PRO A 34 -4.07 -9.03 7.29
CA PRO A 34 -4.90 -8.93 6.11
C PRO A 34 -6.10 -9.87 6.20
N ASP A 35 -7.21 -9.51 5.55
CA ASP A 35 -8.39 -10.38 5.43
C ASP A 35 -8.23 -11.36 4.26
N ALA A 36 -7.33 -11.06 3.33
CA ALA A 36 -7.04 -11.83 2.13
C ALA A 36 -5.62 -11.59 1.63
N VAL A 37 -5.02 -12.60 1.00
CA VAL A 37 -3.72 -12.49 0.34
C VAL A 37 -3.84 -12.80 -1.15
N TRP A 38 -3.44 -11.84 -1.97
CA TRP A 38 -3.32 -11.97 -3.41
C TRP A 38 -1.86 -12.12 -3.80
N VAL A 39 -1.49 -13.30 -4.29
CA VAL A 39 -0.17 -13.52 -4.88
C VAL A 39 -0.21 -13.03 -6.32
N LEU A 40 0.58 -11.99 -6.60
CA LEU A 40 0.57 -11.32 -7.89
C LEU A 40 1.07 -12.24 -9.00
N GLY A 41 0.57 -11.99 -10.20
CA GLY A 41 1.23 -12.34 -11.45
C GLY A 41 0.23 -12.63 -12.55
N PRO A 42 0.61 -12.39 -13.81
CA PRO A 42 0.05 -13.21 -14.87
C PRO A 42 0.74 -14.59 -14.94
N ASP A 43 1.98 -14.72 -14.45
CA ASP A 43 2.75 -15.96 -14.50
C ASP A 43 2.37 -16.95 -13.40
N ARG A 44 2.44 -18.25 -13.71
CA ARG A 44 2.12 -19.32 -12.76
C ARG A 44 3.25 -19.52 -11.76
N GLU A 45 3.01 -19.19 -10.50
CA GLU A 45 4.02 -19.23 -9.42
C GLU A 45 3.63 -20.16 -8.27
N PRO A 46 3.61 -21.49 -8.48
CA PRO A 46 3.08 -22.45 -7.51
C PRO A 46 3.88 -22.51 -6.20
N GLN A 47 5.19 -22.22 -6.24
CA GLN A 47 6.02 -22.21 -5.05
C GLN A 47 5.71 -21.00 -4.15
N ALA A 48 5.58 -19.81 -4.74
CA ALA A 48 5.23 -18.60 -4.01
C ALA A 48 3.83 -18.74 -3.43
N PHE A 49 2.87 -19.22 -4.22
CA PHE A 49 1.49 -19.46 -3.79
C PHE A 49 1.39 -20.47 -2.64
N ALA A 50 2.05 -21.63 -2.76
CA ALA A 50 2.07 -22.64 -1.70
C ALA A 50 2.72 -22.12 -0.41
N ARG A 51 3.72 -21.24 -0.55
CA ARG A 51 4.37 -20.61 0.59
C ARG A 51 3.46 -19.60 1.28
N ALA A 52 2.79 -18.72 0.52
CA ALA A 52 1.83 -17.77 1.09
C ALA A 52 0.74 -18.50 1.89
N ARG A 53 0.13 -19.53 1.30
CA ARG A 53 -0.89 -20.38 1.97
C ARG A 53 -0.43 -21.07 3.25
N ARG A 54 0.88 -21.22 3.45
CA ARG A 54 1.45 -21.87 4.64
C ARG A 54 1.76 -20.86 5.75
N VAL A 55 2.05 -19.62 5.38
CA VAL A 55 2.57 -18.61 6.32
C VAL A 55 1.48 -17.66 6.78
N PHE A 56 0.57 -17.26 5.89
CA PHE A 56 -0.52 -16.35 6.22
C PHE A 56 -1.74 -17.13 6.67
N ASP A 57 -2.40 -16.66 7.73
CA ASP A 57 -3.65 -17.24 8.22
C ASP A 57 -4.84 -16.91 7.29
N ALA A 58 -4.77 -15.78 6.58
CA ALA A 58 -5.79 -15.31 5.67
C ALA A 58 -5.93 -16.18 4.40
N PRO A 59 -7.14 -16.30 3.83
CA PRO A 59 -7.35 -16.94 2.54
C PRO A 59 -6.43 -16.34 1.47
N THR A 60 -5.67 -17.21 0.80
CA THR A 60 -4.73 -16.82 -0.24
C THR A 60 -5.22 -17.31 -1.60
N PHE A 61 -5.16 -16.45 -2.61
CA PHE A 61 -5.45 -16.79 -4.00
C PHE A 61 -4.33 -16.33 -4.93
N HIS A 62 -4.22 -16.98 -6.09
CA HIS A 62 -3.28 -16.62 -7.15
C HIS A 62 -3.95 -16.86 -8.51
N PRO A 63 -4.31 -15.80 -9.26
CA PRO A 63 -5.24 -15.93 -10.40
C PRO A 63 -4.87 -17.03 -11.41
N PRO A 64 -3.60 -17.22 -11.82
CA PRO A 64 -3.20 -18.29 -12.74
C PRO A 64 -3.29 -19.72 -12.20
N LEU A 65 -3.53 -19.90 -10.90
CA LEU A 65 -3.65 -21.20 -10.21
C LEU A 65 -5.01 -21.42 -9.55
N GLU A 66 -5.94 -20.48 -9.70
CA GLU A 66 -7.31 -20.68 -9.24
C GLU A 66 -7.96 -21.87 -9.97
N THR A 67 -8.84 -22.54 -9.26
CA THR A 67 -9.55 -23.72 -9.77
C THR A 67 -11.04 -23.46 -9.67
N GLY A 68 -11.69 -23.26 -10.81
CA GLY A 68 -13.14 -23.08 -10.93
C GLY A 68 -13.63 -23.55 -12.30
N ASP A 69 -14.88 -24.00 -12.36
CA ASP A 69 -15.52 -24.49 -13.59
C ASP A 69 -16.08 -23.35 -14.47
N GLY A 70 -15.90 -22.08 -14.06
CA GLY A 70 -16.39 -20.88 -14.75
C GLY A 70 -15.28 -19.88 -15.10
N PRO A 71 -15.61 -18.81 -15.85
CA PRO A 71 -14.63 -17.82 -16.32
C PRO A 71 -14.09 -16.92 -15.20
N LEU A 72 -14.76 -16.91 -14.04
CA LEU A 72 -14.39 -16.20 -12.84
C LEU A 72 -14.46 -17.16 -11.65
N SER A 73 -13.42 -17.13 -10.81
CA SER A 73 -13.47 -17.64 -9.45
C SER A 73 -13.95 -16.53 -8.51
N ARG A 74 -14.56 -16.87 -7.37
CA ARG A 74 -14.99 -15.89 -6.38
C ARG A 74 -14.27 -16.13 -5.07
N GLN A 75 -13.83 -15.04 -4.45
CA GLN A 75 -13.21 -15.06 -3.14
C GLN A 75 -14.03 -14.18 -2.20
N GLN A 76 -14.51 -14.76 -1.11
CA GLN A 76 -15.29 -14.05 -0.09
C GLN A 76 -14.38 -13.71 1.09
N PHE A 77 -14.48 -12.48 1.60
CA PHE A 77 -13.65 -12.01 2.70
C PHE A 77 -14.43 -11.19 3.72
N GLY A 78 -14.01 -11.26 4.99
CA GLY A 78 -14.62 -10.51 6.08
C GLY A 78 -15.99 -11.04 6.52
N SER A 79 -16.65 -10.29 7.42
CA SER A 79 -17.98 -10.60 7.95
C SER A 79 -19.12 -10.05 7.10
N ASP A 80 -18.81 -9.18 6.14
CA ASP A 80 -19.77 -8.27 5.49
C ASP A 80 -20.11 -8.71 4.05
N ASP A 81 -19.94 -10.00 3.74
CA ASP A 81 -20.27 -10.63 2.45
C ASP A 81 -19.56 -10.03 1.21
N PHE A 82 -18.45 -9.30 1.35
CA PHE A 82 -17.71 -8.76 0.21
C PHE A 82 -17.07 -9.87 -0.64
N GLU A 83 -17.26 -9.78 -1.96
CA GLU A 83 -16.67 -10.70 -2.93
C GLU A 83 -15.68 -10.00 -3.86
N ILE A 84 -14.57 -10.68 -4.16
CA ILE A 84 -13.70 -10.36 -5.28
C ILE A 84 -13.86 -11.43 -6.34
N ALA A 85 -14.17 -11.01 -7.57
CA ALA A 85 -14.10 -11.88 -8.73
C ALA A 85 -12.65 -11.99 -9.20
N VAL A 86 -12.20 -13.19 -9.54
CA VAL A 86 -10.82 -13.45 -9.97
C VAL A 86 -10.85 -14.14 -11.32
N SER A 87 -10.22 -13.51 -12.32
CA SER A 87 -10.02 -14.11 -13.63
C SER A 87 -8.61 -14.69 -13.75
N HIS A 88 -8.46 -15.83 -14.44
CA HIS A 88 -7.14 -16.41 -14.71
C HIS A 88 -6.31 -15.58 -15.71
N GLY A 89 -6.88 -14.51 -16.24
CA GLY A 89 -6.27 -13.55 -17.17
C GLY A 89 -7.21 -13.19 -18.32
N ARG A 90 -6.79 -12.23 -19.15
CA ARG A 90 -7.50 -11.74 -20.33
C ARG A 90 -7.95 -12.84 -21.27
N ARG A 91 -7.18 -13.93 -21.40
CA ARG A 91 -7.59 -15.08 -22.24
C ARG A 91 -8.86 -15.77 -21.71
N ALA A 92 -9.03 -15.86 -20.39
CA ALA A 92 -10.24 -16.40 -19.79
C ALA A 92 -11.43 -15.46 -20.02
N LEU A 93 -11.21 -14.14 -19.83
CA LEU A 93 -12.23 -13.12 -20.14
C LEU A 93 -12.68 -13.17 -21.61
N GLN A 94 -11.72 -13.33 -22.53
CA GLN A 94 -11.98 -13.40 -23.97
C GLN A 94 -12.72 -14.68 -24.38
N ALA A 95 -12.51 -15.79 -23.67
CA ALA A 95 -13.14 -17.06 -24.01
C ALA A 95 -14.66 -17.03 -23.78
N GLU A 96 -15.12 -16.37 -22.71
CA GLU A 96 -16.53 -16.34 -22.32
C GLU A 96 -17.02 -14.94 -21.86
N PRO A 97 -16.95 -13.92 -22.73
CA PRO A 97 -17.24 -12.52 -22.36
C PRO A 97 -18.65 -12.32 -21.81
N SER A 98 -19.66 -12.97 -22.41
CA SER A 98 -21.05 -12.87 -21.95
C SER A 98 -21.28 -13.52 -20.58
N ALA A 99 -20.55 -14.59 -20.27
CA ALA A 99 -20.64 -15.26 -18.97
C ALA A 99 -19.98 -14.41 -17.87
N VAL A 100 -18.84 -13.77 -18.17
CA VAL A 100 -18.20 -12.78 -17.28
C VAL A 100 -19.16 -11.63 -17.00
N SER A 101 -19.71 -11.00 -18.05
CA SER A 101 -20.62 -9.86 -17.91
C SER A 101 -21.86 -10.20 -17.08
N SER A 102 -22.45 -11.38 -17.33
CA SER A 102 -23.60 -11.87 -16.56
C SER A 102 -23.23 -12.10 -15.09
N ALA A 103 -22.10 -12.77 -14.82
CA ALA A 103 -21.65 -13.05 -13.45
C ALA A 103 -21.39 -11.77 -12.63
N LEU A 104 -20.85 -10.72 -13.25
CA LEU A 104 -20.62 -9.41 -12.62
C LEU A 104 -21.90 -8.58 -12.47
N THR A 105 -22.91 -8.81 -13.30
CA THR A 105 -24.20 -8.11 -13.23
C THR A 105 -25.14 -8.74 -12.20
N GLU A 106 -25.10 -10.06 -12.07
CA GLU A 106 -25.97 -10.83 -11.16
C GLU A 106 -25.58 -10.69 -9.68
N SER A 107 -24.32 -10.35 -9.38
CA SER A 107 -23.84 -10.15 -8.02
C SER A 107 -23.63 -8.67 -7.73
N THR A 108 -24.34 -8.14 -6.73
CA THR A 108 -24.08 -6.80 -6.18
C THR A 108 -22.90 -6.79 -5.21
N ASP A 109 -22.49 -7.97 -4.76
CA ASP A 109 -21.53 -8.14 -3.66
C ASP A 109 -20.09 -8.18 -4.20
N VAL A 110 -19.92 -8.28 -5.53
CA VAL A 110 -18.61 -8.19 -6.19
C VAL A 110 -18.16 -6.74 -6.26
N VAL A 111 -17.19 -6.39 -5.41
CA VAL A 111 -16.63 -5.03 -5.33
C VAL A 111 -15.49 -4.78 -6.30
N ALA A 112 -14.80 -5.85 -6.73
CA ALA A 112 -13.68 -5.75 -7.66
C ALA A 112 -13.47 -7.02 -8.49
N LEU A 113 -12.83 -6.86 -9.66
CA LEU A 113 -12.34 -7.94 -10.51
C LEU A 113 -10.80 -7.93 -10.52
N VAL A 114 -10.16 -9.05 -10.18
CA VAL A 114 -8.71 -9.24 -10.33
C VAL A 114 -8.41 -9.83 -11.71
N CYS A 115 -7.51 -9.19 -12.46
CA CYS A 115 -6.98 -9.66 -13.75
C CYS A 115 -5.56 -9.13 -13.97
N ASP A 116 -4.56 -9.93 -13.60
CA ASP A 116 -3.16 -9.48 -13.47
C ASP A 116 -2.41 -9.27 -14.79
N ASP A 117 -2.98 -9.68 -15.92
CA ASP A 117 -2.38 -9.52 -17.25
C ASP A 117 -2.93 -8.30 -18.03
N VAL A 118 -3.60 -7.37 -17.34
CA VAL A 118 -3.98 -6.05 -17.85
C VAL A 118 -2.95 -5.02 -17.38
N ALA A 119 -2.37 -4.29 -18.32
CA ALA A 119 -1.36 -3.26 -18.07
C ALA A 119 -1.61 -2.03 -18.94
N THR A 120 -0.99 -0.92 -18.62
CA THR A 120 -0.89 0.26 -19.47
C THR A 120 0.38 0.20 -20.29
N SER A 121 0.32 0.79 -21.47
CA SER A 121 1.53 1.06 -22.24
C SER A 121 1.51 2.51 -22.71
N VAL A 122 2.62 3.19 -22.45
CA VAL A 122 2.86 4.56 -22.91
C VAL A 122 3.77 4.50 -24.13
N ARG A 123 3.39 5.22 -25.19
CA ARG A 123 4.26 5.49 -26.33
C ARG A 123 4.89 6.88 -26.16
N PRO A 124 6.14 6.99 -25.70
CA PRO A 124 6.71 8.29 -25.30
C PRO A 124 6.81 9.29 -26.46
N THR A 125 6.94 8.79 -27.68
CA THR A 125 7.07 9.62 -28.89
C THR A 125 5.75 10.25 -29.33
N THR A 126 4.62 9.60 -29.05
CA THR A 126 3.28 10.10 -29.40
C THR A 126 2.52 10.63 -28.19
N LEU A 127 3.05 10.41 -26.97
CA LEU A 127 2.38 10.69 -25.70
C LEU A 127 0.99 10.03 -25.62
N GLU A 128 0.85 8.87 -26.24
CA GLU A 128 -0.37 8.08 -26.22
C GLU A 128 -0.24 6.99 -25.15
N THR A 129 -1.19 6.96 -24.23
CA THR A 129 -1.38 5.86 -23.28
C THR A 129 -2.44 4.91 -23.83
N SER A 130 -2.21 3.62 -23.74
CA SER A 130 -3.17 2.60 -24.14
C SER A 130 -3.30 1.52 -23.09
N LEU A 131 -4.51 0.98 -22.94
CA LEU A 131 -4.81 -0.09 -22.03
C LEU A 131 -4.71 -1.44 -22.74
N GLU A 132 -3.78 -2.29 -22.30
CA GLU A 132 -3.62 -3.62 -22.85
C GLU A 132 -4.84 -4.49 -22.58
N GLY A 133 -5.47 -4.98 -23.65
CA GLY A 133 -6.69 -5.77 -23.54
C GLY A 133 -7.97 -4.95 -23.47
N ALA A 134 -7.95 -3.66 -23.81
CA ALA A 134 -9.14 -2.81 -23.87
C ALA A 134 -10.32 -3.46 -24.63
N ALA A 135 -10.08 -4.07 -25.80
CA ALA A 135 -11.12 -4.80 -26.54
C ALA A 135 -11.68 -6.02 -25.80
N THR A 136 -10.83 -6.74 -25.06
CA THR A 136 -11.26 -7.87 -24.23
C THR A 136 -12.12 -7.38 -23.05
N LEU A 137 -11.71 -6.30 -22.38
CA LEU A 137 -12.45 -5.71 -21.28
C LEU A 137 -13.80 -5.14 -21.74
N ALA A 138 -13.82 -4.41 -22.86
CA ALA A 138 -15.05 -3.88 -23.44
C ALA A 138 -16.06 -4.97 -23.80
N ALA A 139 -15.60 -6.12 -24.29
CA ALA A 139 -16.47 -7.25 -24.60
C ALA A 139 -16.99 -7.98 -23.36
N ALA A 140 -16.21 -8.05 -22.28
CA ALA A 140 -16.48 -8.90 -21.13
C ALA A 140 -17.14 -8.18 -19.94
N LEU A 141 -17.00 -6.86 -19.85
CA LEU A 141 -17.50 -6.07 -18.72
C LEU A 141 -18.86 -5.42 -19.04
N PRO A 142 -19.73 -5.24 -18.03
CA PRO A 142 -21.05 -4.64 -18.23
C PRO A 142 -20.95 -3.13 -18.54
N THR A 143 -21.84 -2.64 -19.41
CA THR A 143 -22.06 -1.20 -19.62
C THR A 143 -22.98 -0.63 -18.53
N GLY A 144 -23.08 0.71 -18.43
CA GLY A 144 -23.96 1.37 -17.47
C GLY A 144 -23.52 1.30 -16.01
N ARG A 145 -22.33 0.75 -15.72
CA ARG A 145 -21.68 0.78 -14.40
C ARG A 145 -20.16 0.88 -14.53
N VAL A 146 -19.51 1.29 -13.45
CA VAL A 146 -18.05 1.24 -13.33
C VAL A 146 -17.66 -0.11 -12.76
N THR A 147 -16.69 -0.77 -13.39
CA THR A 147 -16.07 -1.98 -12.85
C THR A 147 -14.67 -1.63 -12.34
N THR A 148 -14.41 -1.88 -11.06
CA THR A 148 -13.07 -1.76 -10.49
C THR A 148 -12.26 -3.00 -10.86
N LEU A 149 -11.18 -2.81 -11.59
CA LEU A 149 -10.24 -3.84 -12.00
C LEU A 149 -8.94 -3.69 -11.21
N LEU A 150 -8.55 -4.74 -10.49
CA LEU A 150 -7.25 -4.84 -9.81
C LEU A 150 -6.27 -5.58 -10.72
N THR A 151 -5.06 -5.04 -10.83
CA THR A 151 -3.97 -5.68 -11.58
C THR A 151 -2.64 -5.54 -10.86
N GLY A 152 -1.87 -6.62 -10.84
CA GLY A 152 -0.49 -6.62 -10.36
C GLY A 152 0.52 -6.10 -11.39
N SER A 153 0.09 -5.85 -12.63
CA SER A 153 0.96 -5.33 -13.69
C SER A 153 1.14 -3.81 -13.63
N GLU A 154 0.26 -3.09 -12.94
CA GLU A 154 0.42 -1.66 -12.65
C GLU A 154 0.93 -1.44 -11.22
N PRO A 155 1.78 -0.43 -10.98
CA PRO A 155 2.31 -0.14 -9.67
C PRO A 155 1.21 0.25 -8.68
N ALA A 156 1.41 -0.09 -7.41
CA ALA A 156 0.55 0.39 -6.34
C ALA A 156 0.47 1.93 -6.34
N GLY A 157 -0.76 2.44 -6.26
CA GLY A 157 -1.06 3.87 -6.42
C GLY A 157 -1.52 4.27 -7.82
N TYR A 158 -1.35 3.42 -8.84
CA TYR A 158 -2.00 3.64 -10.13
C TYR A 158 -3.53 3.60 -9.98
N ASP A 159 -4.20 4.63 -10.47
CA ASP A 159 -5.65 4.81 -10.38
C ASP A 159 -6.16 5.64 -11.55
N GLU A 160 -6.72 4.97 -12.55
CA GLU A 160 -7.28 5.66 -13.70
C GLU A 160 -8.60 5.03 -14.11
N LEU A 161 -9.55 5.88 -14.51
CA LEU A 161 -10.83 5.46 -15.05
C LEU A 161 -10.80 5.53 -16.58
N TRP A 162 -10.92 4.35 -17.19
CA TRP A 162 -10.88 4.16 -18.63
C TRP A 162 -12.29 3.99 -19.19
N HIS A 163 -12.66 4.82 -20.16
CA HIS A 163 -13.91 4.69 -20.88
C HIS A 163 -13.64 4.08 -22.26
N LEU A 164 -14.18 2.88 -22.47
CA LEU A 164 -13.96 2.07 -23.67
C LEU A 164 -15.26 2.00 -24.46
N GLU A 165 -15.19 2.19 -25.78
CA GLU A 165 -16.33 1.90 -26.65
C GLU A 165 -16.72 0.43 -26.56
N ALA A 166 -17.99 0.14 -26.27
CA ALA A 166 -18.43 -1.23 -25.94
C ALA A 166 -18.18 -2.25 -27.07
N ASP A 167 -18.34 -1.83 -28.33
CA ASP A 167 -18.21 -2.73 -29.49
C ASP A 167 -16.77 -2.99 -29.92
N THR A 168 -15.86 -2.04 -29.67
CA THR A 168 -14.51 -2.03 -30.28
C THR A 168 -13.38 -2.05 -29.25
N GLY A 169 -13.66 -1.61 -28.01
CA GLY A 169 -12.66 -1.34 -26.99
C GLY A 169 -11.76 -0.15 -27.29
N VAL A 170 -12.11 0.71 -28.24
CA VAL A 170 -11.39 1.96 -28.47
C VAL A 170 -11.52 2.85 -27.23
N VAL A 171 -10.39 3.35 -26.75
CA VAL A 171 -10.35 4.29 -25.62
C VAL A 171 -10.97 5.62 -26.06
N ARG A 172 -12.07 6.01 -25.41
CA ARG A 172 -12.76 7.29 -25.66
C ARG A 172 -12.24 8.40 -24.77
N ALA A 173 -11.99 8.09 -23.50
CA ALA A 173 -11.49 9.02 -22.51
C ALA A 173 -10.79 8.25 -21.39
N VAL A 174 -9.87 8.95 -20.72
CA VAL A 174 -9.20 8.50 -19.50
C VAL A 174 -9.33 9.64 -18.49
N ASP A 175 -9.82 9.32 -17.30
CA ASP A 175 -9.78 10.22 -16.15
C ASP A 175 -8.66 9.77 -15.22
N HIS A 176 -7.71 10.69 -15.01
CA HIS A 176 -6.47 10.47 -14.25
C HIS A 176 -6.61 10.82 -12.76
N GLU A 177 -7.71 11.47 -12.36
CA GLU A 177 -8.00 11.82 -10.97
C GLU A 177 -9.46 11.44 -10.64
N PRO A 178 -9.84 10.16 -10.77
CA PRO A 178 -11.22 9.75 -10.59
C PRO A 178 -11.69 9.97 -9.14
N GLU A 179 -12.86 10.58 -8.98
CA GLU A 179 -13.53 10.66 -7.67
C GLU A 179 -13.80 9.25 -7.12
N VAL A 180 -13.90 9.11 -5.79
CA VAL A 180 -14.19 7.81 -5.15
C VAL A 180 -15.47 7.18 -5.73
N ALA A 181 -16.53 7.97 -5.90
CA ALA A 181 -17.77 7.55 -6.55
C ALA A 181 -17.78 7.94 -8.03
N CYS A 182 -17.28 7.06 -8.89
CA CYS A 182 -17.23 7.28 -10.33
C CYS A 182 -18.60 7.05 -11.01
N SER A 183 -18.97 7.93 -11.94
CA SER A 183 -20.14 7.72 -12.81
C SER A 183 -19.74 6.99 -14.11
N PRO A 184 -20.53 6.02 -14.59
CA PRO A 184 -20.25 5.34 -15.86
C PRO A 184 -20.49 6.26 -17.06
N ALA A 185 -19.71 6.05 -18.13
CA ALA A 185 -19.92 6.71 -19.40
C ALA A 185 -21.03 6.02 -20.20
N GLY A 186 -22.28 6.47 -20.08
CA GLY A 186 -23.38 6.07 -20.97
C GLY A 186 -23.64 4.55 -21.09
N ASP A 187 -24.56 4.18 -21.97
CA ASP A 187 -24.87 2.76 -22.25
C ASP A 187 -24.01 2.18 -23.39
N ASP A 188 -23.32 3.03 -24.15
CA ASP A 188 -22.48 2.68 -25.30
C ASP A 188 -20.99 2.57 -24.94
N CYS A 189 -20.63 2.77 -23.67
CA CYS A 189 -19.28 2.56 -23.18
C CYS A 189 -19.24 1.63 -21.97
N VAL A 190 -18.11 0.94 -21.87
CA VAL A 190 -17.68 0.24 -20.66
C VAL A 190 -16.76 1.17 -19.89
N SER A 191 -17.01 1.32 -18.59
CA SER A 191 -16.18 2.14 -17.70
C SER A 191 -15.41 1.24 -16.75
N VAL A 192 -14.08 1.28 -16.83
CA VAL A 192 -13.19 0.41 -16.05
C VAL A 192 -12.25 1.27 -15.23
N ARG A 193 -12.37 1.21 -13.91
CA ARG A 193 -11.40 1.84 -13.01
C ARG A 193 -10.28 0.86 -12.75
N VAL A 194 -9.10 1.11 -13.30
CA VAL A 194 -7.95 0.23 -13.19
C VAL A 194 -7.11 0.69 -11.99
N ARG A 195 -6.89 -0.21 -11.03
CA ARG A 195 -6.13 0.02 -9.80
C ARG A 195 -4.92 -0.92 -9.76
N GLY A 196 -3.75 -0.34 -9.57
CA GLY A 196 -2.51 -1.10 -9.42
C GLY A 196 -2.35 -1.66 -8.01
N GLY A 197 -1.99 -2.93 -7.92
CA GLY A 197 -1.51 -3.59 -6.69
C GLY A 197 -0.06 -4.08 -6.83
N GLY A 198 0.58 -3.77 -7.95
CA GLY A 198 1.94 -4.18 -8.27
C GLY A 198 3.00 -3.42 -7.46
N PRO A 199 4.27 -3.82 -7.61
CA PRO A 199 5.35 -3.15 -6.91
C PRO A 199 5.52 -1.68 -7.34
N VAL A 200 5.82 -0.78 -6.39
CA VAL A 200 6.01 0.65 -6.70
C VAL A 200 7.24 0.88 -7.57
N GLU A 201 7.16 1.85 -8.48
CA GLU A 201 8.29 2.25 -9.32
C GLU A 201 9.39 2.93 -8.48
N GLY A 202 10.64 2.53 -8.66
CA GLY A 202 11.78 3.14 -7.97
C GLY A 202 12.84 2.15 -7.51
N TYR A 203 13.82 2.65 -6.75
CA TYR A 203 14.86 1.80 -6.16
C TYR A 203 14.26 0.86 -5.10
N GLY A 204 14.37 -0.45 -5.33
CA GLY A 204 13.83 -1.47 -4.41
C GLY A 204 12.40 -1.90 -4.70
N SER A 205 11.90 -1.66 -5.91
CA SER A 205 10.57 -2.11 -6.36
C SER A 205 10.31 -3.59 -6.08
N ASP A 206 11.32 -4.44 -6.21
CA ASP A 206 11.29 -5.90 -5.92
C ASP A 206 11.00 -6.26 -4.45
N ARG A 207 10.93 -5.25 -3.57
CA ARG A 207 10.71 -5.34 -2.13
C ARG A 207 9.42 -4.68 -1.67
N SER A 208 8.66 -4.07 -2.57
CA SER A 208 7.41 -3.43 -2.16
C SER A 208 6.25 -4.41 -2.16
N ILE A 209 5.36 -4.24 -1.19
CA ILE A 209 4.08 -4.93 -1.05
C ILE A 209 2.99 -3.88 -0.85
N ALA A 210 1.74 -4.21 -1.20
CA ALA A 210 0.64 -3.27 -1.09
C ALA A 210 -0.51 -3.85 -0.28
N LYS A 211 -1.09 -3.05 0.61
CA LYS A 211 -2.33 -3.34 1.32
C LYS A 211 -3.42 -2.45 0.75
N LEU A 212 -4.45 -3.05 0.18
CA LEU A 212 -5.59 -2.36 -0.40
C LEU A 212 -6.74 -2.41 0.62
N ALA A 213 -7.32 -1.25 0.91
CA ALA A 213 -8.54 -1.13 1.70
C ALA A 213 -9.75 -1.19 0.77
N LEU A 214 -10.68 -2.10 1.05
CA LEU A 214 -11.89 -2.34 0.27
C LEU A 214 -13.12 -1.85 1.02
N SER A 215 -14.04 -1.29 0.26
CA SER A 215 -15.42 -0.99 0.70
C SER A 215 -16.43 -1.36 -0.38
N ALA A 216 -17.71 -1.14 -0.08
CA ALA A 216 -18.80 -1.40 -1.01
C ALA A 216 -18.67 -0.60 -2.34
N ASP A 217 -17.98 0.54 -2.30
CA ASP A 217 -17.77 1.41 -3.46
C ASP A 217 -16.48 1.06 -4.24
N GLY A 218 -15.68 0.09 -3.76
CA GLY A 218 -14.47 -0.39 -4.42
C GLY A 218 -13.22 -0.31 -3.54
N ILE A 219 -12.14 0.28 -4.05
CA ILE A 219 -10.86 0.43 -3.32
C ILE A 219 -10.74 1.85 -2.77
N GLU A 220 -10.84 2.01 -1.45
CA GLU A 220 -10.75 3.31 -0.78
C GLU A 220 -9.32 3.83 -0.69
N GLY A 221 -8.36 2.94 -0.49
CA GLY A 221 -6.97 3.30 -0.26
C GLY A 221 -6.00 2.19 -0.60
N VAL A 222 -4.77 2.60 -0.88
CA VAL A 222 -3.64 1.68 -1.10
C VAL A 222 -2.48 2.19 -0.25
N GLU A 223 -2.04 1.34 0.67
CA GLU A 223 -0.84 1.56 1.46
C GLU A 223 0.28 0.67 0.92
N THR A 224 1.49 1.21 0.82
CA THR A 224 2.65 0.48 0.33
C THR A 224 3.70 0.35 1.41
N TYR A 225 4.26 -0.85 1.54
CA TYR A 225 5.28 -1.16 2.52
C TYR A 225 6.50 -1.75 1.85
N SER A 226 7.67 -1.58 2.45
CA SER A 226 8.83 -2.39 2.11
C SER A 226 8.81 -3.67 2.93
N VAL A 227 9.11 -4.82 2.33
CA VAL A 227 9.30 -6.07 3.08
C VAL A 227 10.46 -5.99 4.09
N THR A 228 11.33 -4.97 4.00
CA THR A 228 12.37 -4.72 5.00
C THR A 228 11.85 -3.98 6.23
N ASP A 229 10.60 -3.51 6.21
CA ASP A 229 9.95 -2.88 7.36
C ASP A 229 9.46 -3.94 8.38
N PHE A 230 9.67 -5.23 8.07
CA PHE A 230 9.24 -6.37 8.88
C PHE A 230 10.41 -7.29 9.25
N GLY A 231 10.21 -8.08 10.30
CA GLY A 231 11.16 -9.02 10.86
C GLY A 231 12.42 -8.35 11.40
N LEU A 232 13.56 -9.04 11.29
CA LEU A 232 14.83 -8.51 11.78
C LEU A 232 15.34 -7.31 10.99
N GLU A 233 15.04 -7.19 9.71
CA GLU A 233 15.50 -6.07 8.87
C GLU A 233 14.80 -4.74 9.22
N ALA A 234 13.64 -4.79 9.89
CA ALA A 234 12.96 -3.61 10.45
C ALA A 234 13.77 -2.92 11.55
N VAL A 235 14.66 -3.67 12.21
CA VAL A 235 15.43 -3.16 13.33
C VAL A 235 16.56 -2.28 12.84
N SER A 236 16.53 -0.99 13.21
CA SER A 236 17.59 -0.05 12.83
C SER A 236 18.98 -0.57 13.21
N GLY A 237 19.86 -0.64 12.20
CA GLY A 237 21.19 -1.22 12.34
C GLY A 237 21.31 -2.69 11.92
N ILE A 238 20.21 -3.36 11.56
CA ILE A 238 20.21 -4.66 10.91
C ILE A 238 19.88 -4.46 9.43
N GLY A 239 20.82 -4.84 8.57
CA GLY A 239 20.56 -4.98 7.13
C GLY A 239 20.67 -6.44 6.70
N PRO A 240 20.51 -6.75 5.40
CA PRO A 240 20.44 -8.13 4.90
C PRO A 240 21.60 -9.01 5.38
N LYS A 241 22.84 -8.50 5.32
CA LYS A 241 24.04 -9.24 5.76
C LYS A 241 24.06 -9.53 7.26
N THR A 242 23.54 -8.61 8.08
CA THR A 242 23.47 -8.81 9.53
C THR A 242 22.36 -9.80 9.86
N ALA A 243 21.21 -9.69 9.21
CA ALA A 243 20.09 -10.64 9.34
C ALA A 243 20.52 -12.07 8.98
N THR A 244 21.24 -12.27 7.86
CA THR A 244 21.78 -13.60 7.49
C THR A 244 22.68 -14.19 8.57
N ARG A 245 23.57 -13.38 9.17
CA ARG A 245 24.49 -13.86 10.22
C ARG A 245 23.78 -14.17 11.54
N LEU A 246 22.69 -13.46 11.83
CA LEU A 246 21.83 -13.78 12.97
C LEU A 246 21.11 -15.10 12.72
N ALA A 247 20.55 -15.30 11.53
CA ALA A 247 19.90 -16.54 11.14
C ALA A 247 20.87 -17.75 11.18
N GLU A 248 22.12 -17.58 10.73
CA GLU A 248 23.18 -18.60 10.86
C GLU A 248 23.47 -19.01 12.32
N ARG A 249 23.10 -18.17 13.28
CA ARG A 249 23.21 -18.43 14.73
C ARG A 249 21.88 -18.83 15.37
N GLY A 250 20.84 -19.06 14.57
CA GLY A 250 19.50 -19.44 15.04
C GLY A 250 18.68 -18.28 15.58
N VAL A 251 19.06 -17.02 15.29
CA VAL A 251 18.27 -15.83 15.65
C VAL A 251 17.55 -15.32 14.40
N THR A 252 16.25 -15.47 14.39
CA THR A 252 15.36 -15.25 13.24
C THR A 252 14.20 -14.31 13.55
N THR A 253 13.86 -14.12 14.84
CA THR A 253 12.80 -13.21 15.30
C THR A 253 13.33 -12.06 16.15
N ARG A 254 12.52 -11.02 16.32
CA ARG A 254 12.83 -9.86 17.18
C ARG A 254 12.94 -10.28 18.65
N ASP A 255 12.10 -11.20 19.12
CA ASP A 255 12.19 -11.78 20.45
C ASP A 255 13.52 -12.51 20.69
N GLU A 256 13.93 -13.39 19.78
CA GLU A 256 15.20 -14.12 19.88
C GLU A 256 16.39 -13.16 19.88
N LEU A 257 16.30 -12.05 19.15
CA LEU A 257 17.30 -10.99 19.15
C LEU A 257 17.37 -10.27 20.50
N LEU A 258 16.25 -10.07 21.18
CA LEU A 258 16.18 -9.45 22.52
C LEU A 258 16.66 -10.39 23.64
N GLU A 259 16.65 -11.69 23.41
CA GLU A 259 17.25 -12.67 24.32
C GLU A 259 18.78 -12.80 24.12
N LEU A 260 19.31 -12.37 22.97
CA LEU A 260 20.72 -12.48 22.64
C LEU A 260 21.56 -11.49 23.48
N PRO A 261 22.59 -11.96 24.23
CA PRO A 261 23.45 -11.07 24.99
C PRO A 261 24.12 -10.00 24.12
N LEU A 262 24.16 -8.76 24.61
CA LEU A 262 24.74 -7.62 23.89
C LEU A 262 26.20 -7.85 23.51
N GLU A 263 26.96 -8.55 24.34
CA GLU A 263 28.35 -8.91 24.05
C GLU A 263 28.45 -9.83 22.82
N THR A 264 27.59 -10.84 22.74
CA THR A 264 27.53 -11.78 21.61
C THR A 264 27.07 -11.09 20.33
N LEU A 265 26.11 -10.16 20.44
CA LEU A 265 25.67 -9.33 19.32
C LEU A 265 26.81 -8.41 18.84
N ALA A 266 27.58 -7.84 19.76
CA ALA A 266 28.73 -6.96 19.46
C ALA A 266 29.96 -7.69 18.89
N GLU A 267 29.95 -9.03 18.88
CA GLU A 267 30.98 -9.85 18.21
C GLU A 267 30.66 -10.10 16.73
N LEU A 268 29.46 -9.74 16.26
CA LEU A 268 29.14 -9.84 14.84
C LEU A 268 30.00 -8.87 14.01
N PRO A 269 30.56 -9.31 12.85
CA PRO A 269 31.33 -8.43 12.00
C PRO A 269 30.56 -7.17 11.58
N GLY A 270 31.06 -5.98 11.96
CA GLY A 270 30.42 -4.69 11.66
C GLY A 270 29.35 -4.26 12.67
N VAL A 271 29.11 -5.04 13.72
CA VAL A 271 28.24 -4.68 14.85
C VAL A 271 29.12 -4.48 16.08
N GLY A 272 29.53 -3.25 16.36
CA GLY A 272 30.23 -2.92 17.61
C GLY A 272 29.27 -2.78 18.79
N ARG A 273 29.80 -2.57 20.01
CA ARG A 273 29.00 -2.45 21.24
C ARG A 273 27.88 -1.40 21.16
N ASP A 274 28.17 -0.22 20.63
CA ASP A 274 27.17 0.85 20.54
C ASP A 274 26.07 0.54 19.52
N ARG A 275 26.44 -0.14 18.41
CA ARG A 275 25.47 -0.62 17.42
C ARG A 275 24.62 -1.75 18.00
N ALA A 276 25.22 -2.69 18.73
CA ALA A 276 24.49 -3.75 19.43
C ALA A 276 23.46 -3.17 20.41
N ARG A 277 23.86 -2.18 21.22
CA ARG A 277 22.94 -1.47 22.12
C ARG A 277 21.81 -0.78 21.37
N THR A 278 22.12 -0.12 20.25
CA THR A 278 21.12 0.57 19.41
C THR A 278 20.13 -0.42 18.80
N ILE A 279 20.62 -1.54 18.25
CA ILE A 279 19.80 -2.63 17.71
C ILE A 279 18.83 -3.13 18.78
N HIS A 280 19.33 -3.46 19.97
CA HIS A 280 18.51 -3.99 21.06
C HIS A 280 17.46 -2.98 21.53
N GLN A 281 17.84 -1.70 21.63
CA GLN A 281 16.91 -0.62 21.99
C GLN A 281 15.81 -0.43 20.94
N HIS A 282 16.15 -0.52 19.66
CA HIS A 282 15.17 -0.39 18.58
C HIS A 282 14.26 -1.61 18.50
N ALA A 283 14.81 -2.82 18.64
CA ALA A 283 14.04 -4.06 18.71
C ALA A 283 13.03 -4.01 19.87
N THR A 284 13.42 -3.48 21.05
CA THR A 284 12.49 -3.31 22.17
C THR A 284 11.33 -2.39 21.81
N VAL A 285 11.58 -1.25 21.15
CA VAL A 285 10.50 -0.33 20.73
C VAL A 285 9.53 -0.99 19.76
N LEU A 286 10.03 -1.73 18.78
CA LEU A 286 9.17 -2.45 17.83
C LEU A 286 8.36 -3.56 18.49
N GLU A 287 8.91 -4.21 19.52
CA GLU A 287 8.25 -5.32 20.19
C GLU A 287 7.21 -4.86 21.22
N THR A 288 7.49 -3.77 21.95
CA THR A 288 6.57 -3.27 22.97
C THR A 288 5.58 -2.25 22.42
N GLY A 289 5.87 -1.62 21.27
CA GLY A 289 5.15 -0.44 20.78
C GLY A 289 5.37 0.82 21.63
N GLU A 290 6.16 0.73 22.70
CA GLU A 290 6.36 1.83 23.65
C GLU A 290 7.51 2.74 23.17
N PRO A 291 7.26 4.05 22.97
CA PRO A 291 8.30 4.98 22.60
C PRO A 291 9.45 4.98 23.59
N ARG A 292 10.68 4.95 23.08
CA ARG A 292 11.86 5.02 23.94
C ARG A 292 11.95 6.40 24.61
N ARG A 293 11.76 6.43 25.92
CA ARG A 293 12.11 7.59 26.74
C ARG A 293 13.64 7.65 26.94
N ARG A 294 14.23 8.79 26.57
CA ARG A 294 15.65 9.09 26.86
C ARG A 294 15.85 9.74 28.22
N THR A 295 14.79 10.33 28.77
CA THR A 295 14.78 11.02 30.06
C THR A 295 13.45 10.74 30.77
N ASP A 296 13.47 10.87 32.10
CA ASP A 296 12.24 10.87 32.93
C ASP A 296 11.61 12.26 33.03
N GLU A 297 12.12 13.21 32.24
CA GLU A 297 11.52 14.53 32.18
C GLU A 297 10.09 14.40 31.62
N PRO A 298 9.12 15.13 32.20
CA PRO A 298 7.79 15.16 31.65
C PRO A 298 7.86 15.65 30.21
N LEU A 299 7.05 15.06 29.33
CA LEU A 299 6.91 15.61 27.98
C LEU A 299 6.51 17.09 28.10
N PRO A 300 7.04 17.97 27.24
CA PRO A 300 6.52 19.32 27.14
C PRO A 300 5.00 19.23 26.99
N GLY A 301 4.27 19.75 27.98
CA GLY A 301 2.82 19.74 27.95
C GLY A 301 2.05 18.65 28.65
N GLU A 302 2.70 17.81 29.45
CA GLU A 302 2.02 16.86 30.35
C GLU A 302 1.03 17.55 31.33
N ARG A 303 1.09 18.89 31.43
CA ARG A 303 0.16 19.76 32.18
C ARG A 303 -0.56 20.80 31.33
N TRP A 304 -0.48 20.74 30.00
CA TRP A 304 -1.22 21.70 29.17
C TRP A 304 -2.70 21.35 29.20
N SER A 305 -3.53 22.35 29.49
CA SER A 305 -4.99 22.25 29.37
C SER A 305 -5.46 22.13 27.93
N THR A 306 -4.55 22.28 26.96
CA THR A 306 -4.81 22.37 25.53
C THR A 306 -3.78 21.51 24.79
N PRO A 307 -4.21 20.51 23.99
CA PRO A 307 -3.31 19.71 23.14
C PRO A 307 -2.37 20.58 22.29
N PRO A 308 -1.14 20.13 21.97
CA PRO A 308 -0.24 20.86 21.08
C PRO A 308 -0.82 20.97 19.65
N LEU A 309 -0.29 21.89 18.85
CA LEU A 309 -0.44 21.89 17.40
C LEU A 309 0.45 20.80 16.82
N CYS A 310 -0.10 19.92 16.00
CA CYS A 310 0.67 18.92 15.28
C CYS A 310 1.21 19.56 14.00
N LEU A 311 2.52 19.60 13.86
CA LEU A 311 3.21 20.14 12.69
C LEU A 311 3.75 19.01 11.84
N ASP A 312 3.51 19.13 10.55
CA ASP A 312 4.12 18.32 9.51
C ASP A 312 4.86 19.24 8.54
N ILE A 313 6.10 18.88 8.21
CA ILE A 313 6.95 19.66 7.32
C ILE A 313 7.41 18.73 6.23
N GLU A 314 6.84 18.92 5.05
CA GLU A 314 7.16 18.13 3.88
C GLU A 314 8.04 18.94 2.93
N THR A 315 8.98 18.23 2.30
CA THR A 315 9.75 18.69 1.15
C THR A 315 9.58 17.64 0.05
N ASP A 316 9.36 18.05 -1.20
CA ASP A 316 9.15 17.11 -2.31
C ASP A 316 10.35 16.14 -2.49
N GLY A 317 10.18 14.88 -2.07
CA GLY A 317 11.28 13.92 -1.95
C GLY A 317 11.84 13.35 -3.26
N LEU A 318 11.26 13.71 -4.42
CA LEU A 318 11.56 13.05 -5.71
C LEU A 318 12.05 14.01 -6.82
N SER A 319 12.12 15.31 -6.58
CA SER A 319 12.82 16.27 -7.44
C SER A 319 13.33 17.45 -6.61
N PRO A 320 14.51 18.01 -6.90
CA PRO A 320 15.12 19.06 -6.07
C PRO A 320 14.49 20.44 -6.32
N THR A 321 13.17 20.51 -6.33
CA THR A 321 12.38 21.74 -6.55
C THR A 321 11.58 22.13 -5.31
N ILE A 322 12.09 21.82 -4.12
CA ILE A 322 11.82 22.44 -2.82
C ILE A 322 10.46 23.15 -2.70
N ILE A 323 9.34 22.45 -2.86
CA ILE A 323 8.06 23.01 -2.44
C ILE A 323 8.03 22.90 -0.91
N TRP A 324 8.15 24.04 -0.24
CA TRP A 324 8.03 24.11 1.21
C TRP A 324 6.56 24.03 1.58
N GLN A 325 6.18 22.96 2.28
CA GLN A 325 4.85 22.77 2.83
C GLN A 325 4.93 22.61 4.35
N ILE A 326 4.21 23.48 5.07
CA ILE A 326 4.00 23.35 6.52
C ILE A 326 2.53 23.06 6.74
N GLY A 327 2.22 21.83 7.10
CA GLY A 327 0.91 21.40 7.56
C GLY A 327 0.78 21.59 9.06
N VAL A 328 -0.36 22.14 9.50
CA VAL A 328 -0.68 22.32 10.92
C VAL A 328 -2.06 21.75 11.20
N TYR A 329 -2.12 20.73 12.05
CA TYR A 329 -3.35 20.18 12.57
C TYR A 329 -3.61 20.66 14.00
N ASP A 330 -4.83 21.15 14.23
CA ASP A 330 -5.35 21.54 15.53
C ASP A 330 -6.33 20.48 16.07
N PRO A 331 -5.94 19.67 17.08
CA PRO A 331 -6.81 18.66 17.67
C PRO A 331 -8.01 19.23 18.45
N VAL A 332 -7.97 20.52 18.83
CA VAL A 332 -9.03 21.15 19.64
C VAL A 332 -10.20 21.57 18.76
N THR A 333 -9.90 22.07 17.57
CA THR A 333 -10.90 22.52 16.60
C THR A 333 -11.14 21.51 15.49
N ASP A 334 -10.33 20.45 15.42
CA ASP A 334 -10.32 19.47 14.33
C ASP A 334 -10.12 20.13 12.96
N THR A 335 -9.16 21.04 12.88
CA THR A 335 -8.89 21.81 11.66
C THR A 335 -7.45 21.64 11.20
N TYR A 336 -7.28 21.45 9.90
CA TYR A 336 -5.99 21.47 9.23
C TYR A 336 -5.77 22.80 8.50
N ARG A 337 -4.55 23.32 8.56
CA ARG A 337 -4.10 24.49 7.81
C ARG A 337 -2.76 24.18 7.17
N ALA A 338 -2.66 24.40 5.85
CA ALA A 338 -1.40 24.31 5.13
C ALA A 338 -0.86 25.70 4.77
N PHE A 339 0.45 25.84 4.85
CA PHE A 339 1.22 26.94 4.28
C PHE A 339 2.09 26.34 3.16
N VAL A 340 1.88 26.77 1.92
CA VAL A 340 2.52 26.17 0.75
C VAL A 340 3.17 27.27 -0.10
N GLU A 341 4.45 27.12 -0.40
CA GLU A 341 5.14 27.94 -1.40
C GLU A 341 4.89 27.39 -2.80
N ARG A 342 4.23 28.15 -3.68
CA ARG A 342 3.81 27.69 -5.02
C ARG A 342 4.54 28.39 -6.16
N ASP A 343 5.13 29.55 -5.89
CA ASP A 343 5.61 30.47 -6.92
C ASP A 343 7.15 30.46 -7.00
N GLU A 344 7.84 30.45 -5.86
CA GLU A 344 9.31 30.47 -5.78
C GLU A 344 9.84 29.37 -4.82
N PRO A 345 9.91 28.11 -5.26
CA PRO A 345 10.27 26.98 -4.38
C PRO A 345 11.65 27.11 -3.73
N SER A 346 12.59 27.81 -4.37
CA SER A 346 13.93 28.07 -3.81
C SER A 346 13.96 29.15 -2.72
N ASN A 347 12.83 29.82 -2.44
CA ASN A 347 12.72 30.91 -1.48
C ASN A 347 11.73 30.54 -0.33
N PRO A 348 12.21 29.95 0.78
CA PRO A 348 11.34 29.63 1.92
C PRO A 348 10.81 30.84 2.70
N GLY A 349 11.33 32.04 2.43
CA GLY A 349 11.04 33.23 3.24
C GLY A 349 9.55 33.50 3.42
N PRO A 350 8.77 33.64 2.32
CA PRO A 350 7.35 33.97 2.39
C PRO A 350 6.50 32.94 3.15
N VAL A 351 6.72 31.65 2.92
CA VAL A 351 5.95 30.58 3.60
C VAL A 351 6.28 30.51 5.09
N LEU A 352 7.56 30.70 5.48
CA LEU A 352 7.97 30.73 6.88
C LEU A 352 7.41 31.96 7.60
N GLU A 353 7.41 33.13 6.95
CA GLU A 353 6.83 34.36 7.49
C GLU A 353 5.32 34.21 7.71
N ALA A 354 4.58 33.71 6.70
CA ALA A 354 3.14 33.47 6.82
C ALA A 354 2.80 32.48 7.94
N PHE A 355 3.58 31.41 8.09
CA PHE A 355 3.43 30.45 9.18
C PHE A 355 3.71 31.09 10.55
N CYS A 356 4.81 31.83 10.68
CA CYS A 356 5.19 32.47 11.94
C CYS A 356 4.18 33.55 12.36
N ASP A 357 3.72 34.38 11.43
CA ASP A 357 2.71 35.40 11.66
C ASP A 357 1.40 34.78 12.16
N TRP A 358 0.97 33.69 11.53
CA TRP A 358 -0.20 32.96 11.97
C TRP A 358 0.01 32.31 13.35
N LEU A 359 1.11 31.59 13.54
CA LEU A 359 1.38 30.84 14.76
C LEU A 359 1.48 31.78 15.97
N LEU A 360 2.29 32.83 15.85
CA LEU A 360 2.53 33.79 16.92
C LEU A 360 1.33 34.73 17.12
N GLY A 361 0.54 34.98 16.07
CA GLY A 361 -0.66 35.81 16.15
C GLY A 361 -1.87 35.11 16.76
N ILE A 362 -2.07 33.82 16.47
CA ILE A 362 -3.27 33.06 16.88
C ILE A 362 -2.99 32.11 18.04
N HIS A 363 -1.79 31.55 18.12
CA HIS A 363 -1.42 30.50 19.08
C HIS A 363 -0.10 30.79 19.83
N PRO A 364 0.09 31.99 20.42
CA PRO A 364 1.38 32.43 20.97
C PRO A 364 1.93 31.52 22.09
N ASP A 365 1.06 30.90 22.87
CA ASP A 365 1.43 30.04 24.01
C ASP A 365 1.15 28.56 23.75
N ARG A 366 0.78 28.21 22.51
CA ARG A 366 0.52 26.82 22.16
C ARG A 366 1.80 26.16 21.73
N ALA A 367 2.04 25.00 22.29
CA ALA A 367 3.19 24.24 21.88
C ALA A 367 2.99 23.51 20.57
N LEU A 368 4.12 23.11 20.02
CA LEU A 368 4.25 22.46 18.74
C LEU A 368 4.74 21.02 18.97
N LEU A 369 4.06 20.08 18.35
CA LEU A 369 4.47 18.69 18.25
C LEU A 369 4.86 18.45 16.79
N THR A 370 6.15 18.29 16.52
CA THR A 370 6.64 17.89 15.19
C THR A 370 6.96 16.40 15.23
N TRP A 371 6.54 15.66 14.22
CA TRP A 371 7.11 14.34 13.94
C TRP A 371 8.38 14.56 13.10
N ASN A 372 9.51 13.98 13.50
CA ASN A 372 10.66 13.80 12.61
C ASN A 372 10.83 12.30 12.40
N GLY A 373 10.45 11.82 11.21
CA GLY A 373 10.41 10.41 10.85
C GLY A 373 11.81 9.81 10.81
#